data_AF-A0A1S3BE44-F1
#
_entry.id   AF-A0A1S3BE44-F1
#
_cell.length_a   1.000
_cell.length_b   1.000
_cell.length_c   1.000
_cell.angle_alpha   90.00
_cell.angle_beta   90.00
_cell.angle_gamma   90.00
#
_symmetry.space_group_name_H-M   'P 1'
#
loop_
_entity.id
_entity.type
_entity.pdbx_description
1 polymer ?
#
loop_
_entity_poly.entity_id
_entity_poly.type
_entity_poly.pdbx_seq_one_letter_code
_entity_poly.pdbx_strand_id
1 'polypeptide(L)'
;MAPKRRKSQSLSEDPHGMFAGMVVFLVEKGVQTRRLQIWKQKLVQMGASIEERLSKMVSHIFASSSDALLEKVDSARLARFKGKVLSYQWLEDSLSSGEKASEDLYTVKVGLDEDGRDNPQQSTPKKLKLSPNNSEAVSFESGGDSDASTLVTKTATGLEDSKLSIGQTVTSPRTSASVGNNTSLSYSPPDMNKNITEIFGKLINIYRALGDERRSFSYYKAIPVIEKLPFKIESIDQVKHLPAIGKSLQDHIQEIVTTGKLSKLEHFETDEKVRTISLFGEVWGIGPATALRLYEKGYRTLDDLQKEESLTHAQKLGLKYFDDIKQRIPRNEVQDMENLLKKAGEDVLPGVDILCGGSFRRGKSSCGDMDIVITHPDGKSHRGFLPKYVKHLKDMKFLREDLIFSTHSEEGTDSGVDTYFGLCTYPGRELRHRIDLKVYPRDIYAFGLIAWTGNDVLNRRLRLLAESKGFRLDDTGLYPSTQGSGGKRGARGTATLKFDTEKEVFEFLGFPWLEPHERNL
;
A
#
# COMPACT_ATOMS: atom_id res chain seq x y z
N MET A 1 40.82 15.08 -14.95
CA MET A 1 39.83 16.18 -14.91
C MET A 1 38.49 15.64 -15.42
N ALA A 2 37.35 15.96 -14.82
CA ALA A 2 36.05 15.54 -15.33
C ALA A 2 35.57 16.46 -16.48
N PRO A 3 34.82 15.94 -17.48
CA PRO A 3 34.29 16.76 -18.56
C PRO A 3 33.24 17.76 -18.03
N LYS A 4 33.31 19.02 -18.49
CA LYS A 4 32.36 20.06 -18.08
C LYS A 4 30.94 19.70 -18.52
N ARG A 5 29.95 19.86 -17.62
CA ARG A 5 28.51 19.85 -17.96
C ARG A 5 28.28 20.78 -19.16
N ARG A 6 27.69 20.26 -20.25
CA ARG A 6 27.13 21.12 -21.30
C ARG A 6 26.02 21.98 -20.67
N LYS A 7 26.00 23.27 -20.99
CA LYS A 7 24.83 24.13 -20.72
C LYS A 7 23.63 23.54 -21.45
N SER A 8 22.45 23.60 -20.84
CA SER A 8 21.19 23.32 -21.54
C SER A 8 21.04 24.28 -22.70
N GLN A 9 20.96 23.76 -23.92
CA GLN A 9 20.51 24.54 -25.07
C GLN A 9 19.06 24.96 -24.81
N SER A 10 18.75 26.23 -24.99
CA SER A 10 17.37 26.67 -25.20
C SER A 10 16.86 26.00 -26.47
N LEU A 11 15.90 25.09 -26.33
CA LEU A 11 15.21 24.52 -27.47
C LEU A 11 14.50 25.67 -28.19
N SER A 12 14.74 25.80 -29.50
CA SER A 12 14.03 26.77 -30.33
C SER A 12 12.54 26.46 -30.35
N GLU A 13 11.74 27.51 -30.50
CA GLU A 13 10.32 27.40 -30.81
C GLU A 13 10.16 26.78 -32.20
N ASP A 14 9.17 25.92 -32.35
CA ASP A 14 8.77 25.32 -33.63
C ASP A 14 7.38 25.85 -34.05
N PRO A 15 7.30 26.83 -34.96
CA PRO A 15 6.03 27.37 -35.47
C PRO A 15 5.17 26.33 -36.22
N HIS A 16 5.74 25.19 -36.58
CA HIS A 16 5.04 24.07 -37.24
C HIS A 16 4.94 22.83 -36.34
N GLY A 17 5.23 22.99 -35.04
CA GLY A 17 5.11 21.93 -34.04
C GLY A 17 3.68 21.44 -33.84
N MET A 18 3.52 20.37 -33.04
CA MET A 18 2.25 19.62 -32.94
C MET A 18 1.01 20.45 -32.51
N PHE A 19 1.18 21.61 -31.90
CA PHE A 19 0.09 22.49 -31.47
C PHE A 19 -0.03 23.76 -32.34
N ALA A 20 0.61 23.80 -33.52
CA ALA A 20 0.48 24.87 -34.50
C ALA A 20 -0.98 25.24 -34.77
N GLY A 21 -1.27 26.56 -34.77
CA GLY A 21 -2.62 27.10 -34.97
C GLY A 21 -3.57 26.99 -33.77
N MET A 22 -3.14 26.43 -32.64
CA MET A 22 -3.90 26.48 -31.39
C MET A 22 -3.69 27.82 -30.69
N VAL A 23 -4.79 28.45 -30.28
CA VAL A 23 -4.79 29.67 -29.45
C VAL A 23 -5.41 29.29 -28.11
N VAL A 24 -4.63 29.34 -27.05
CA VAL A 24 -4.92 28.64 -25.80
C VAL A 24 -5.18 29.60 -24.64
N PHE A 25 -6.30 29.43 -23.95
CA PHE A 25 -6.58 30.05 -22.65
C PHE A 25 -6.45 29.00 -21.54
N LEU A 26 -5.80 29.37 -20.43
CA LEU A 26 -5.40 28.44 -19.37
C LEU A 26 -6.05 28.84 -18.04
N VAL A 27 -6.92 27.99 -17.50
CA VAL A 27 -7.55 28.20 -16.19
C VAL A 27 -6.59 27.75 -15.09
N GLU A 28 -6.15 28.69 -14.27
CA GLU A 28 -5.08 28.49 -13.28
C GLU A 28 -5.54 27.78 -12.00
N LYS A 29 -6.85 27.83 -11.70
CA LYS A 29 -7.45 27.24 -10.49
C LYS A 29 -7.31 25.71 -10.52
N GLY A 30 -6.91 25.13 -9.39
CA GLY A 30 -6.64 23.69 -9.28
C GLY A 30 -5.31 23.21 -9.88
N VAL A 31 -4.45 24.12 -10.36
CA VAL A 31 -3.15 23.76 -10.97
C VAL A 31 -2.00 24.40 -10.19
N GLN A 32 -0.93 23.63 -9.93
CA GLN A 32 0.30 24.16 -9.34
C GLN A 32 0.97 25.14 -10.32
N THR A 33 1.29 26.36 -9.87
CA THR A 33 1.87 27.44 -10.70
C THR A 33 3.08 27.01 -11.53
N ARG A 34 3.95 26.15 -10.96
CA ARG A 34 5.12 25.60 -11.65
C ARG A 34 4.77 24.63 -12.80
N ARG A 35 3.70 23.83 -12.65
CA ARG A 35 3.19 22.91 -13.68
C ARG A 35 2.59 23.73 -14.83
N LEU A 36 1.80 24.76 -14.49
CA LEU A 36 1.24 25.72 -15.43
C LEU A 36 2.31 26.47 -16.24
N GLN A 37 3.40 26.92 -15.61
CA GLN A 37 4.53 27.56 -16.30
C GLN A 37 5.22 26.61 -17.30
N ILE A 38 5.40 25.34 -16.93
CA ILE A 38 5.98 24.32 -17.83
C ILE A 38 5.07 24.09 -19.04
N TRP A 39 3.75 24.04 -18.85
CA TRP A 39 2.79 23.95 -19.96
C TRP A 39 2.73 25.20 -20.83
N LYS A 40 2.74 26.41 -20.23
CA LYS A 40 2.85 27.67 -20.99
C LYS A 40 4.09 27.66 -21.89
N GLN A 41 5.24 27.26 -21.36
CA GLN A 41 6.47 27.12 -22.14
C GLN A 41 6.35 26.04 -23.23
N LYS A 42 5.78 24.87 -22.93
CA LYS A 42 5.70 23.75 -23.87
C LYS A 42 4.75 23.97 -25.04
N LEU A 43 3.61 24.61 -24.79
CA LEU A 43 2.64 25.00 -25.82
C LEU A 43 3.29 25.95 -26.86
N VAL A 44 3.95 27.01 -26.38
CA VAL A 44 4.65 27.98 -27.25
C VAL A 44 5.81 27.32 -28.00
N GLN A 45 6.61 26.49 -27.31
CA GLN A 45 7.74 25.78 -27.93
C GLN A 45 7.31 24.84 -29.08
N MET A 46 6.01 24.48 -29.16
CA MET A 46 5.45 23.53 -30.13
C MET A 46 4.31 24.15 -30.97
N GLY A 47 4.32 25.48 -31.14
CA GLY A 47 3.53 26.19 -32.16
C GLY A 47 2.20 26.80 -31.72
N ALA A 48 1.80 26.65 -30.45
CA ALA A 48 0.58 27.28 -29.94
C ALA A 48 0.82 28.71 -29.45
N SER A 49 -0.16 29.60 -29.61
CA SER A 49 -0.17 30.90 -28.92
C SER A 49 -1.00 30.83 -27.63
N ILE A 50 -0.73 31.73 -26.69
CA ILE A 50 -1.38 31.75 -25.37
C ILE A 50 -2.00 33.12 -25.13
N GLU A 51 -3.26 33.10 -24.71
CA GLU A 51 -4.05 34.27 -24.35
C GLU A 51 -4.23 34.32 -22.83
N GLU A 52 -3.97 35.46 -22.19
CA GLU A 52 -4.21 35.65 -20.75
C GLU A 52 -5.68 36.02 -20.44
N ARG A 53 -6.53 36.14 -21.47
CA ARG A 53 -7.97 36.40 -21.35
C ARG A 53 -8.73 35.67 -22.45
N LEU A 54 -9.86 35.04 -22.13
CA LEU A 54 -10.73 34.43 -23.13
C LEU A 54 -11.25 35.46 -24.15
N SER A 55 -10.69 35.40 -25.36
CA SER A 55 -10.99 36.25 -26.53
C SER A 55 -11.72 35.46 -27.63
N LYS A 56 -12.11 36.13 -28.73
CA LYS A 56 -12.68 35.47 -29.92
C LYS A 56 -11.68 34.62 -30.71
N MET A 57 -10.37 34.76 -30.45
CA MET A 57 -9.32 34.04 -31.16
C MET A 57 -8.98 32.70 -30.51
N VAL A 58 -9.28 32.54 -29.22
CA VAL A 58 -9.06 31.31 -28.46
C VAL A 58 -9.80 30.14 -29.12
N SER A 59 -9.07 29.09 -29.48
CA SER A 59 -9.63 27.84 -29.98
C SER A 59 -9.71 26.75 -28.91
N HIS A 60 -8.93 26.86 -27.83
CA HIS A 60 -8.87 25.87 -26.75
C HIS A 60 -8.84 26.52 -25.37
N ILE A 61 -9.66 26.04 -24.45
CA ILE A 61 -9.57 26.32 -23.02
C ILE A 61 -9.12 25.04 -22.31
N PHE A 62 -8.09 25.13 -21.47
CA PHE A 62 -7.77 24.04 -20.52
C PHE A 62 -8.21 24.39 -19.10
N ALA A 63 -8.86 23.45 -18.43
CA ALA A 63 -9.30 23.56 -17.05
C ALA A 63 -9.06 22.26 -16.26
N SER A 64 -9.04 22.36 -14.94
CA SER A 64 -8.90 21.24 -14.00
C SER A 64 -10.25 20.57 -13.70
N SER A 65 -11.33 21.36 -13.62
CA SER A 65 -12.71 20.89 -13.47
C SER A 65 -13.71 21.88 -14.12
N SER A 66 -14.99 21.50 -14.16
CA SER A 66 -16.12 22.39 -14.46
C SER A 66 -16.13 23.63 -13.56
N ASP A 67 -15.83 23.45 -12.29
CA ASP A 67 -16.05 24.45 -11.25
C ASP A 67 -14.92 25.48 -11.27
N ALA A 68 -13.68 25.00 -11.45
CA ALA A 68 -12.51 25.84 -11.70
C ALA A 68 -12.67 26.69 -12.98
N LEU A 69 -13.33 26.15 -14.01
CA LEU A 69 -13.66 26.87 -15.24
C LEU A 69 -14.72 27.95 -14.96
N LEU A 70 -15.82 27.61 -14.28
CA LEU A 70 -16.92 28.52 -13.95
C LEU A 70 -16.49 29.67 -13.02
N GLU A 71 -15.53 29.45 -12.11
CA GLU A 71 -14.91 30.52 -11.31
C GLU A 71 -14.17 31.57 -12.17
N LYS A 72 -13.69 31.22 -13.37
CA LYS A 72 -12.83 32.07 -14.20
C LYS A 72 -13.53 32.57 -15.48
N VAL A 73 -14.57 31.86 -15.93
CA VAL A 73 -15.37 32.17 -17.12
C VAL A 73 -16.85 31.89 -16.82
N ASP A 74 -17.69 32.91 -16.85
CA ASP A 74 -19.13 32.77 -16.64
C ASP A 74 -19.82 31.91 -17.73
N SER A 75 -20.92 31.27 -17.34
CA SER A 75 -21.72 30.38 -18.20
C SER A 75 -22.21 31.08 -19.48
N ALA A 76 -22.45 32.39 -19.46
CA ALA A 76 -22.92 33.15 -20.62
C ALA A 76 -21.81 33.41 -21.66
N ARG A 77 -20.53 33.47 -21.24
CA ARG A 77 -19.37 33.45 -22.15
C ARG A 77 -19.05 32.05 -22.63
N LEU A 78 -19.17 31.02 -21.78
CA LEU A 78 -18.97 29.63 -22.16
C LEU A 78 -20.01 29.16 -23.21
N ALA A 79 -21.29 29.47 -23.03
CA ALA A 79 -22.36 29.17 -24.01
C ALA A 79 -22.18 29.89 -25.36
N ARG A 80 -21.29 30.89 -25.44
CA ARG A 80 -20.94 31.62 -26.67
C ARG A 80 -19.58 31.20 -27.23
N PHE A 81 -18.84 30.34 -26.54
CA PHE A 81 -17.54 29.85 -26.96
C PHE A 81 -17.70 28.72 -27.99
N LYS A 82 -16.97 28.79 -29.10
CA LYS A 82 -17.03 27.81 -30.21
C LYS A 82 -15.79 26.91 -30.32
N GLY A 83 -14.83 27.07 -29.40
CA GLY A 83 -13.64 26.23 -29.31
C GLY A 83 -13.85 24.99 -28.43
N LYS A 84 -12.78 24.24 -28.20
CA LYS A 84 -12.78 23.06 -27.33
C LYS A 84 -12.47 23.45 -25.88
N VAL A 85 -13.13 22.79 -24.93
CA VAL A 85 -12.88 22.93 -23.49
C VAL A 85 -12.40 21.58 -22.97
N LEU A 86 -11.12 21.49 -22.62
CA LEU A 86 -10.44 20.22 -22.37
C LEU A 86 -9.84 20.16 -20.96
N SER A 87 -9.73 18.95 -20.41
CA SER A 87 -8.92 18.69 -19.22
C SER A 87 -7.44 18.88 -19.55
N TYR A 88 -6.67 19.40 -18.60
CA TYR A 88 -5.20 19.44 -18.69
C TYR A 88 -4.56 18.07 -18.99
N GLN A 89 -5.21 16.97 -18.62
CA GLN A 89 -4.78 15.61 -18.94
C GLN A 89 -4.55 15.39 -20.45
N TRP A 90 -5.39 15.99 -21.33
CA TRP A 90 -5.19 15.92 -22.78
C TRP A 90 -3.83 16.49 -23.22
N LEU A 91 -3.41 17.58 -22.58
CA LEU A 91 -2.13 18.23 -22.88
C LEU A 91 -0.95 17.40 -22.34
N GLU A 92 -1.12 16.75 -21.19
CA GLU A 92 -0.11 15.83 -20.64
C GLU A 92 0.08 14.58 -21.50
N ASP A 93 -1.02 13.96 -21.94
CA ASP A 93 -0.96 12.75 -22.76
C ASP A 93 -0.45 13.06 -24.17
N SER A 94 -0.85 14.19 -24.76
CA SER A 94 -0.32 14.65 -26.05
C SER A 94 1.18 14.99 -25.97
N LEU A 95 1.64 15.66 -24.90
CA LEU A 95 3.06 15.93 -24.67
C LEU A 95 3.87 14.65 -24.36
N SER A 96 3.23 13.58 -23.92
CA SER A 96 3.86 12.31 -23.58
C SER A 96 3.95 11.33 -24.75
N SER A 97 2.97 11.35 -25.66
CA SER A 97 2.99 10.59 -26.93
C SER A 97 3.81 11.29 -28.03
N GLY A 98 3.78 12.62 -28.07
CA GLY A 98 4.34 13.42 -29.15
C GLY A 98 3.35 13.69 -30.30
N GLU A 99 2.09 13.26 -30.17
CA GLU A 99 1.00 13.47 -31.12
C GLU A 99 -0.28 13.92 -30.39
N LYS A 100 -1.23 14.56 -31.09
CA LYS A 100 -2.47 15.03 -30.43
C LYS A 100 -3.35 13.83 -30.02
N ALA A 101 -3.65 13.72 -28.72
CA ALA A 101 -4.64 12.78 -28.23
C ALA A 101 -6.05 13.10 -28.78
N SER A 102 -6.96 12.11 -28.81
CA SER A 102 -8.36 12.36 -29.17
C SER A 102 -9.03 13.27 -28.13
N GLU A 103 -9.55 14.41 -28.57
CA GLU A 103 -10.11 15.47 -27.72
C GLU A 103 -11.41 15.05 -26.99
N ASP A 104 -12.19 14.15 -27.59
CA ASP A 104 -13.55 13.84 -27.14
C ASP A 104 -13.57 13.12 -25.77
N LEU A 105 -12.49 12.40 -25.44
CA LEU A 105 -12.31 11.72 -24.15
C LEU A 105 -11.96 12.66 -22.99
N TYR A 106 -11.60 13.91 -23.27
CA TYR A 106 -11.10 14.88 -22.26
C TYR A 106 -11.95 16.17 -22.21
N THR A 107 -13.09 16.19 -22.90
CA THR A 107 -13.97 17.37 -22.94
C THR A 107 -14.61 17.62 -21.57
N VAL A 108 -14.36 18.80 -20.99
CA VAL A 108 -14.95 19.22 -19.71
C VAL A 108 -16.39 19.64 -19.97
N LYS A 109 -17.33 18.78 -19.56
CA LYS A 109 -18.77 19.10 -19.63
C LYS A 109 -19.12 20.14 -18.56
N VAL A 110 -19.77 21.21 -18.99
CA VAL A 110 -20.40 22.19 -18.10
C VAL A 110 -21.89 21.87 -18.07
N GLY A 111 -22.44 21.64 -16.88
CA GLY A 111 -23.88 21.46 -16.71
C GLY A 111 -24.62 22.75 -17.02
N LEU A 112 -25.61 22.66 -17.90
CA LEU A 112 -26.73 23.59 -17.94
C LEU A 112 -27.94 22.76 -17.51
N ASP A 113 -28.55 23.13 -16.40
CA ASP A 113 -29.75 22.47 -15.90
C ASP A 113 -30.95 22.95 -16.75
N GLU A 114 -31.44 22.06 -17.62
CA GLU A 114 -32.78 22.16 -18.22
C GLU A 114 -33.62 20.94 -17.79
N ASP A 115 -34.93 21.15 -17.64
CA ASP A 115 -35.83 20.21 -16.96
C ASP A 115 -35.92 18.83 -17.63
N GLY A 116 -36.03 17.80 -16.80
CA GLY A 116 -35.83 16.41 -17.22
C GLY A 116 -37.01 15.73 -17.92
N ARG A 117 -36.66 14.72 -18.73
CA ARG A 117 -37.51 13.54 -19.01
C ARG A 117 -36.70 12.36 -19.56
N ASP A 118 -37.32 11.19 -19.48
CA ASP A 118 -37.09 9.96 -20.27
C ASP A 118 -35.75 9.18 -20.14
N ASN A 119 -35.72 8.35 -19.11
CA ASN A 119 -35.70 6.88 -19.23
C ASN A 119 -34.67 6.21 -20.21
N PRO A 120 -33.57 5.59 -19.71
CA PRO A 120 -32.55 5.00 -20.57
C PRO A 120 -32.91 3.59 -21.08
N GLN A 121 -33.42 3.48 -22.32
CA GLN A 121 -33.39 2.21 -23.06
C GLN A 121 -31.96 1.83 -23.46
N GLN A 122 -31.53 0.60 -23.12
CA GLN A 122 -30.23 0.07 -23.53
C GLN A 122 -30.21 -0.29 -25.03
N SER A 123 -29.48 0.48 -25.84
CA SER A 123 -29.18 0.13 -27.23
C SER A 123 -27.79 -0.52 -27.34
N THR A 124 -27.76 -1.84 -27.58
CA THR A 124 -26.51 -2.60 -27.75
C THR A 124 -25.95 -2.46 -29.17
N PRO A 125 -24.63 -2.27 -29.36
CA PRO A 125 -24.00 -2.35 -30.68
C PRO A 125 -24.12 -3.75 -31.27
N LYS A 126 -24.51 -3.84 -32.56
CA LYS A 126 -24.74 -5.12 -33.24
C LYS A 126 -23.44 -5.84 -33.59
N LYS A 127 -23.38 -7.15 -33.32
CA LYS A 127 -22.40 -8.06 -33.93
C LYS A 127 -22.52 -8.04 -35.46
N LEU A 128 -21.39 -7.96 -36.17
CA LEU A 128 -21.29 -8.41 -37.56
C LEU A 128 -21.37 -9.95 -37.59
N LYS A 129 -22.12 -10.50 -38.56
CA LYS A 129 -22.20 -11.94 -38.83
C LYS A 129 -21.34 -12.30 -40.05
N LEU A 130 -20.68 -13.45 -39.97
CA LEU A 130 -20.42 -14.32 -41.12
C LEU A 130 -21.23 -15.61 -40.93
N SER A 131 -21.54 -16.28 -42.04
CA SER A 131 -22.63 -17.28 -42.16
C SER A 131 -22.10 -18.63 -42.73
N PRO A 132 -22.88 -19.74 -42.70
CA PRO A 132 -22.30 -21.06 -42.42
C PRO A 132 -22.46 -22.13 -43.52
N ASN A 133 -21.92 -23.33 -43.25
CA ASN A 133 -22.24 -24.71 -43.69
C ASN A 133 -21.13 -25.64 -43.12
N ASN A 134 -21.20 -26.97 -42.97
CA ASN A 134 -22.25 -28.00 -42.78
C ASN A 134 -21.50 -29.30 -42.34
N SER A 135 -22.08 -30.34 -41.74
CA SER A 135 -23.46 -30.63 -41.24
C SER A 135 -23.31 -31.21 -39.80
N GLU A 136 -24.01 -32.20 -39.21
CA GLU A 136 -25.13 -33.12 -39.52
C GLU A 136 -25.78 -33.60 -38.17
N ALA A 137 -26.71 -34.57 -38.16
CA ALA A 137 -27.35 -35.05 -36.92
C ALA A 137 -27.81 -36.53 -36.92
N VAL A 138 -27.66 -37.21 -35.78
CA VAL A 138 -28.38 -38.45 -35.38
C VAL A 138 -28.67 -38.39 -33.87
N SER A 139 -29.66 -39.13 -33.36
CA SER A 139 -30.25 -38.99 -32.01
C SER A 139 -30.79 -40.32 -31.44
N PHE A 140 -31.27 -40.30 -30.18
CA PHE A 140 -32.03 -41.37 -29.47
C PHE A 140 -31.23 -42.65 -29.08
N GLU A 141 -31.60 -43.47 -28.07
CA GLU A 141 -32.71 -43.43 -27.07
C GLU A 141 -32.29 -44.03 -25.70
N SER A 142 -33.24 -44.33 -24.79
CA SER A 142 -33.06 -44.75 -23.40
C SER A 142 -33.80 -46.05 -22.99
N GLY A 143 -33.30 -46.73 -21.94
CA GLY A 143 -33.89 -47.87 -21.19
C GLY A 143 -32.85 -48.42 -20.20
N GLY A 144 -33.13 -49.01 -19.02
CA GLY A 144 -34.35 -49.60 -18.45
C GLY A 144 -34.25 -51.14 -18.47
N ASP A 145 -34.59 -51.92 -17.43
CA ASP A 145 -34.96 -51.65 -16.03
C ASP A 145 -34.93 -52.98 -15.21
N SER A 146 -34.69 -52.96 -13.87
CA SER A 146 -35.01 -54.04 -12.89
C SER A 146 -34.36 -55.46 -13.06
N ASP A 147 -34.27 -56.43 -12.12
CA ASP A 147 -34.39 -56.47 -10.64
C ASP A 147 -33.72 -57.75 -10.01
N ALA A 148 -33.67 -57.82 -8.68
CA ALA A 148 -33.83 -59.00 -7.78
C ALA A 148 -32.80 -60.18 -7.68
N SER A 149 -32.14 -60.22 -6.50
CA SER A 149 -32.19 -61.32 -5.49
C SER A 149 -31.10 -62.43 -5.31
N THR A 150 -30.25 -62.22 -4.26
CA THR A 150 -30.08 -63.04 -3.02
C THR A 150 -29.50 -64.50 -2.98
N LEU A 151 -28.73 -64.77 -1.89
CA LEU A 151 -28.23 -66.05 -1.29
C LEU A 151 -26.96 -66.75 -1.88
N VAL A 152 -26.10 -67.47 -1.11
CA VAL A 152 -25.64 -67.33 0.31
C VAL A 152 -24.41 -68.24 0.63
N THR A 153 -23.57 -67.88 1.63
CA THR A 153 -22.45 -68.66 2.28
C THR A 153 -21.24 -69.02 1.39
N LYS A 154 -20.00 -69.32 1.87
CA LYS A 154 -19.42 -69.71 3.19
C LYS A 154 -17.88 -69.37 3.20
N THR A 155 -17.00 -69.48 4.21
CA THR A 155 -16.96 -70.16 5.54
C THR A 155 -16.14 -69.37 6.61
N ALA A 156 -15.18 -69.97 7.32
CA ALA A 156 -14.32 -69.48 8.43
C ALA A 156 -12.84 -69.29 7.98
N THR A 157 -11.86 -68.78 8.75
CA THR A 157 -11.58 -68.67 10.21
C THR A 157 -10.92 -67.31 10.56
N GLY A 158 -10.56 -66.91 11.81
CA GLY A 158 -10.72 -67.46 13.18
C GLY A 158 -9.66 -66.91 14.17
N LEU A 159 -9.80 -67.18 15.48
CA LEU A 159 -9.02 -66.68 16.65
C LEU A 159 -9.19 -65.15 16.92
N GLU A 160 -9.75 -64.67 18.04
CA GLU A 160 -9.43 -64.81 19.49
C GLU A 160 -8.23 -63.95 19.95
N ASP A 161 -8.27 -63.19 21.04
CA ASP A 161 -9.38 -62.63 21.88
C ASP A 161 -8.79 -61.32 22.53
N SER A 162 -9.34 -60.53 23.46
CA SER A 162 -10.41 -60.72 24.46
C SER A 162 -11.08 -59.40 24.89
N LYS A 163 -11.58 -59.33 26.14
CA LYS A 163 -12.52 -58.31 26.63
C LYS A 163 -12.03 -57.65 27.92
N LEU A 164 -12.56 -56.46 28.22
CA LEU A 164 -13.29 -56.22 29.49
C LEU A 164 -14.23 -55.00 29.37
N SER A 165 -15.21 -54.90 30.27
CA SER A 165 -16.28 -53.88 30.28
C SER A 165 -16.92 -53.82 31.69
N ILE A 166 -17.96 -52.98 31.87
CA ILE A 166 -18.72 -52.69 33.12
C ILE A 166 -18.00 -51.68 34.06
N GLY A 167 -18.66 -50.63 34.59
CA GLY A 167 -20.00 -50.09 34.26
C GLY A 167 -20.56 -49.02 35.22
N GLN A 168 -21.61 -48.32 34.75
CA GLN A 168 -22.69 -47.60 35.45
C GLN A 168 -22.45 -46.37 36.40
N THR A 169 -23.00 -45.22 35.96
CA THR A 169 -23.69 -44.16 36.78
C THR A 169 -22.82 -43.30 37.75
N VAL A 170 -23.21 -42.11 38.23
CA VAL A 170 -24.54 -41.50 38.56
C VAL A 170 -24.59 -39.97 38.32
N THR A 171 -25.78 -39.42 38.06
CA THR A 171 -26.24 -37.99 38.13
C THR A 171 -25.78 -36.91 37.13
N SER A 172 -26.71 -35.97 36.93
CA SER A 172 -26.69 -34.72 36.16
C SER A 172 -26.51 -33.51 37.12
N PRO A 173 -26.29 -32.24 36.68
CA PRO A 173 -27.04 -31.56 35.62
C PRO A 173 -26.23 -30.67 34.64
N ARG A 174 -26.99 -30.08 33.70
CA ARG A 174 -26.51 -29.32 32.52
C ARG A 174 -26.05 -27.90 32.86
N THR A 175 -24.96 -27.48 32.24
CA THR A 175 -24.78 -26.11 31.74
C THR A 175 -24.35 -26.18 30.27
N SER A 176 -24.88 -25.31 29.42
CA SER A 176 -24.64 -25.33 27.97
C SER A 176 -23.25 -24.78 27.62
N ALA A 177 -22.31 -25.67 27.33
CA ALA A 177 -21.01 -25.28 26.78
C ALA A 177 -21.19 -24.74 25.35
N SER A 178 -20.68 -23.53 25.10
CA SER A 178 -20.58 -22.95 23.76
C SER A 178 -19.66 -23.78 22.87
N VAL A 179 -19.93 -23.78 21.55
CA VAL A 179 -19.08 -24.44 20.54
C VAL A 179 -17.63 -23.97 20.70
N GLY A 180 -16.74 -24.89 21.06
CA GLY A 180 -15.32 -24.60 21.21
C GLY A 180 -14.68 -24.39 19.84
N ASN A 181 -14.23 -23.17 19.56
CA ASN A 181 -13.39 -22.92 18.40
C ASN A 181 -12.08 -23.71 18.55
N ASN A 182 -11.85 -24.67 17.65
CA ASN A 182 -10.55 -25.33 17.49
C ASN A 182 -9.54 -24.34 16.90
N THR A 183 -9.03 -23.41 17.71
CA THR A 183 -7.76 -22.75 17.44
C THR A 183 -6.65 -23.80 17.55
N SER A 184 -6.24 -24.36 16.42
CA SER A 184 -5.00 -25.12 16.34
C SER A 184 -3.86 -24.23 16.79
N LEU A 185 -3.28 -24.54 17.95
CA LEU A 185 -2.08 -23.85 18.43
C LEU A 185 -0.96 -24.17 17.45
N SER A 186 -0.63 -23.20 16.61
CA SER A 186 0.39 -23.35 15.56
C SER A 186 1.74 -23.63 16.23
N TYR A 187 2.28 -24.81 15.95
CA TYR A 187 3.57 -25.24 16.47
C TYR A 187 4.66 -24.30 15.95
N SER A 188 5.06 -23.36 16.80
CA SER A 188 6.09 -22.38 16.55
C SER A 188 7.34 -22.79 17.36
N PRO A 189 8.21 -23.65 16.82
CA PRO A 189 9.43 -24.07 17.51
C PRO A 189 10.32 -22.84 17.81
N PRO A 190 11.17 -22.90 18.86
CA PRO A 190 12.13 -21.83 19.12
C PRO A 190 13.12 -21.67 17.96
N ASP A 191 13.42 -20.42 17.57
CA ASP A 191 14.51 -20.11 16.64
C ASP A 191 15.83 -20.68 17.19
N MET A 192 16.38 -21.68 16.50
CA MET A 192 17.64 -22.35 16.85
C MET A 192 18.88 -21.57 16.37
N ASN A 193 18.68 -20.48 15.62
CA ASN A 193 19.70 -19.75 14.88
C ASN A 193 19.77 -18.27 15.29
N LYS A 194 19.30 -17.93 16.50
CA LYS A 194 19.28 -16.56 17.05
C LYS A 194 20.60 -15.81 16.96
N ASN A 195 21.71 -16.51 17.16
CA ASN A 195 23.05 -15.94 17.02
C ASN A 195 23.34 -15.37 15.62
N ILE A 196 22.64 -15.84 14.57
CA ILE A 196 22.69 -15.31 13.21
C ILE A 196 21.60 -14.25 13.01
N THR A 197 20.36 -14.54 13.42
CA THR A 197 19.21 -13.65 13.16
C THR A 197 19.30 -12.32 13.91
N GLU A 198 19.85 -12.30 15.12
CA GLU A 198 20.11 -11.07 15.90
C GLU A 198 21.21 -10.20 15.27
N ILE A 199 22.32 -10.81 14.81
CA ILE A 199 23.40 -10.10 14.08
C ILE A 199 22.86 -9.52 12.77
N PHE A 200 22.06 -10.28 12.02
CA PHE A 200 21.40 -9.79 10.82
C PHE A 200 20.40 -8.66 11.15
N GLY A 201 19.70 -8.75 12.29
CA GLY A 201 18.81 -7.71 12.82
C GLY A 201 19.53 -6.38 13.05
N LYS A 202 20.68 -6.40 13.71
CA LYS A 202 21.55 -5.20 13.88
C LYS A 202 21.94 -4.60 12.52
N LEU A 203 22.40 -5.43 11.57
CA LEU A 203 22.79 -4.97 10.24
C LEU A 203 21.62 -4.35 9.44
N ILE A 204 20.40 -4.87 9.57
CA ILE A 204 19.20 -4.31 8.91
C ILE A 204 19.01 -2.84 9.32
N ASN A 205 19.13 -2.55 10.61
CA ASN A 205 18.95 -1.21 11.17
C ASN A 205 20.09 -0.27 10.74
N ILE A 206 21.35 -0.71 10.88
CA ILE A 206 22.53 0.06 10.45
C ILE A 206 22.46 0.40 8.96
N TYR A 207 22.21 -0.59 8.09
CA TYR A 207 22.11 -0.34 6.65
C TYR A 207 20.91 0.56 6.29
N ARG A 208 19.78 0.48 7.01
CA ARG A 208 18.65 1.42 6.85
C ARG A 208 19.06 2.86 7.17
N ALA A 209 19.69 3.09 8.32
CA ALA A 209 20.12 4.42 8.74
C ALA A 209 21.20 5.03 7.81
N LEU A 210 22.06 4.18 7.23
CA LEU A 210 23.02 4.55 6.18
C LEU A 210 22.39 4.74 4.78
N GLY A 211 21.08 4.49 4.62
CA GLY A 211 20.35 4.61 3.34
C GLY A 211 20.54 3.45 2.36
N ASP A 212 21.19 2.36 2.77
CA ASP A 212 21.38 1.16 1.96
C ASP A 212 20.22 0.16 2.13
N GLU A 213 19.07 0.57 1.59
CA GLU A 213 17.88 -0.28 1.44
C GLU A 213 18.18 -1.63 0.77
N ARG A 214 19.19 -1.70 -0.12
CA ARG A 214 19.45 -2.89 -0.94
C ARG A 214 20.18 -3.98 -0.15
N ARG A 215 21.15 -3.60 0.68
CA ARG A 215 21.80 -4.50 1.64
C ARG A 215 20.86 -4.82 2.80
N SER A 216 20.21 -3.82 3.41
CA SER A 216 19.27 -4.03 4.53
C SER A 216 18.17 -5.04 4.16
N PHE A 217 17.49 -4.83 3.03
CA PHE A 217 16.44 -5.73 2.56
C PHE A 217 16.94 -7.15 2.22
N SER A 218 18.23 -7.33 1.96
CA SER A 218 18.81 -8.66 1.72
C SER A 218 18.91 -9.49 2.99
N TYR A 219 19.37 -8.89 4.11
CA TYR A 219 19.33 -9.54 5.43
C TYR A 219 17.89 -9.76 5.91
N TYR A 220 17.00 -8.77 5.69
CA TYR A 220 15.60 -8.86 6.12
C TYR A 220 14.84 -10.04 5.49
N LYS A 221 15.12 -10.39 4.22
CA LYS A 221 14.57 -11.59 3.57
C LYS A 221 15.19 -12.91 4.04
N ALA A 222 16.38 -12.88 4.65
CA ALA A 222 17.08 -14.09 5.09
C ALA A 222 16.66 -14.53 6.49
N ILE A 223 16.36 -13.57 7.39
CA ILE A 223 15.92 -13.89 8.77
C ILE A 223 14.72 -14.85 8.79
N PRO A 224 13.58 -14.61 8.11
CA PRO A 224 12.43 -15.53 8.16
C PRO A 224 12.66 -16.90 7.51
N VAL A 225 13.76 -17.09 6.78
CA VAL A 225 14.20 -18.40 6.25
C VAL A 225 15.04 -19.13 7.29
N ILE A 226 15.90 -18.41 8.01
CA ILE A 226 16.80 -18.94 9.05
C ILE A 226 16.03 -19.25 10.35
N GLU A 227 15.09 -18.38 10.76
CA GLU A 227 14.18 -18.57 11.91
C GLU A 227 13.36 -19.87 11.83
N LYS A 228 13.09 -20.36 10.61
CA LYS A 228 12.21 -21.51 10.34
C LYS A 228 12.96 -22.82 10.12
N LEU A 229 14.30 -22.83 10.23
CA LEU A 229 15.07 -24.08 10.11
C LEU A 229 14.89 -24.94 11.37
N PRO A 230 14.53 -26.23 11.25
CA PRO A 230 14.34 -27.13 12.39
C PRO A 230 15.68 -27.66 12.96
N PHE A 231 16.77 -26.97 12.68
CA PHE A 231 18.13 -27.31 13.09
C PHE A 231 18.96 -26.03 13.25
N LYS A 232 20.01 -26.13 14.08
CA LYS A 232 21.06 -25.11 14.18
C LYS A 232 22.00 -25.21 12.97
N ILE A 233 22.37 -24.09 12.37
CA ILE A 233 23.35 -24.04 11.29
C ILE A 233 24.76 -24.22 11.87
N GLU A 234 25.49 -25.20 11.32
CA GLU A 234 26.85 -25.59 11.70
C GLU A 234 27.82 -25.60 10.50
N SER A 235 27.32 -25.53 9.26
CA SER A 235 28.15 -25.26 8.07
C SER A 235 27.42 -24.50 6.97
N ILE A 236 28.19 -23.84 6.11
CA ILE A 236 27.70 -23.16 4.90
C ILE A 236 26.89 -24.08 3.97
N ASP A 237 27.20 -25.39 3.93
CA ASP A 237 26.53 -26.35 3.04
C ASP A 237 25.03 -26.48 3.32
N GLN A 238 24.63 -26.39 4.59
CA GLN A 238 23.23 -26.44 5.01
C GLN A 238 22.39 -25.25 4.50
N VAL A 239 23.04 -24.15 4.09
CA VAL A 239 22.36 -22.93 3.63
C VAL A 239 22.60 -22.59 2.15
N LYS A 240 23.48 -23.32 1.44
CA LYS A 240 23.89 -23.02 0.04
C LYS A 240 22.73 -22.88 -0.96
N HIS A 241 21.65 -23.63 -0.74
CA HIS A 241 20.51 -23.72 -1.66
C HIS A 241 19.23 -23.03 -1.11
N LEU A 242 19.31 -22.37 0.04
CA LEU A 242 18.14 -21.72 0.64
C LEU A 242 17.75 -20.43 -0.09
N PRO A 243 16.44 -20.15 -0.27
CA PRO A 243 15.98 -18.95 -0.95
C PRO A 243 16.43 -17.68 -0.19
N ALA A 244 16.69 -16.61 -0.96
CA ALA A 244 17.23 -15.33 -0.49
C ALA A 244 18.65 -15.33 0.13
N ILE A 245 19.24 -16.48 0.48
CA ILE A 245 20.59 -16.56 1.07
C ILE A 245 21.66 -16.69 -0.03
N GLY A 246 21.97 -15.58 -0.71
CA GLY A 246 23.04 -15.52 -1.72
C GLY A 246 24.46 -15.52 -1.11
N LYS A 247 25.48 -15.81 -1.92
CA LYS A 247 26.88 -16.05 -1.52
C LYS A 247 27.42 -15.15 -0.37
N SER A 248 27.31 -13.82 -0.48
CA SER A 248 27.80 -12.92 0.59
C SER A 248 27.11 -13.14 1.95
N LEU A 249 25.83 -13.54 2.00
CA LEU A 249 25.16 -13.93 3.25
C LEU A 249 25.60 -15.31 3.72
N GLN A 250 25.88 -16.24 2.79
CA GLN A 250 26.45 -17.56 3.13
C GLN A 250 27.84 -17.41 3.77
N ASP A 251 28.66 -16.48 3.26
CA ASP A 251 29.97 -16.14 3.82
C ASP A 251 29.87 -15.55 5.23
N HIS A 252 28.94 -14.59 5.44
CA HIS A 252 28.66 -14.06 6.77
C HIS A 252 28.10 -15.12 7.75
N ILE A 253 27.28 -16.06 7.28
CA ILE A 253 26.80 -17.19 8.09
C ILE A 253 27.98 -18.08 8.51
N GLN A 254 28.89 -18.42 7.58
CA GLN A 254 30.08 -19.21 7.91
C GLN A 254 30.97 -18.48 8.93
N GLU A 255 31.15 -17.16 8.79
CA GLU A 255 31.90 -16.35 9.76
C GLU A 255 31.26 -16.41 11.17
N ILE A 256 29.95 -16.20 11.28
CA ILE A 256 29.19 -16.23 12.54
C ILE A 256 29.22 -17.63 13.18
N VAL A 257 29.09 -18.68 12.38
CA VAL A 257 29.15 -20.07 12.88
C VAL A 257 30.55 -20.46 13.33
N THR A 258 31.60 -19.96 12.67
CA THR A 258 33.01 -20.29 12.99
C THR A 258 33.53 -19.50 14.20
N THR A 259 33.09 -18.24 14.37
CA THR A 259 33.68 -17.28 15.33
C THR A 259 32.73 -16.82 16.43
N GLY A 260 31.42 -17.08 16.30
CA GLY A 260 30.38 -16.47 17.13
C GLY A 260 30.11 -14.99 16.83
N LYS A 261 30.77 -14.42 15.80
CA LYS A 261 30.81 -12.97 15.53
C LYS A 261 30.72 -12.64 14.04
N LEU A 262 30.63 -11.35 13.73
CA LEU A 262 30.79 -10.85 12.37
C LEU A 262 31.64 -9.58 12.38
N SER A 263 32.84 -9.65 11.81
CA SER A 263 33.80 -8.54 11.71
C SER A 263 33.20 -7.31 11.03
N LYS A 264 32.26 -7.53 10.09
CA LYS A 264 31.54 -6.43 9.41
C LYS A 264 30.58 -5.67 10.34
N LEU A 265 30.04 -6.32 11.36
CA LEU A 265 29.25 -5.67 12.41
C LEU A 265 30.17 -4.95 13.40
N GLU A 266 31.23 -5.60 13.89
CA GLU A 266 32.18 -4.97 14.84
C GLU A 266 32.83 -3.69 14.28
N HIS A 267 33.12 -3.67 12.98
CA HIS A 267 33.59 -2.46 12.29
C HIS A 267 32.53 -1.33 12.27
N PHE A 268 31.24 -1.64 12.13
CA PHE A 268 30.16 -0.65 12.22
C PHE A 268 29.85 -0.21 13.65
N GLU A 269 30.03 -1.10 14.64
CA GLU A 269 29.87 -0.79 16.06
C GLU A 269 31.07 0.01 16.61
N THR A 270 32.21 0.03 15.93
CA THR A 270 33.37 0.87 16.28
C THR A 270 33.36 2.23 15.58
N ASP A 271 32.98 2.29 14.29
CA ASP A 271 32.90 3.55 13.51
C ASP A 271 31.93 4.58 14.13
N GLU A 272 32.46 5.76 14.49
CA GLU A 272 31.72 6.87 15.12
C GLU A 272 30.61 7.43 14.21
N LYS A 273 30.88 7.54 12.90
CA LYS A 273 29.93 8.07 11.93
C LYS A 273 28.78 7.09 11.74
N VAL A 274 29.08 5.79 11.63
CA VAL A 274 28.05 4.75 11.50
C VAL A 274 27.21 4.66 12.77
N ARG A 275 27.82 4.67 13.97
CA ARG A 275 27.09 4.72 15.24
C ARG A 275 26.18 5.94 15.34
N THR A 276 26.69 7.14 15.09
CA THR A 276 25.91 8.38 15.23
C THR A 276 24.76 8.44 14.22
N ILE A 277 25.01 8.12 12.95
CA ILE A 277 23.96 8.10 11.92
C ILE A 277 22.91 7.03 12.22
N SER A 278 23.31 5.88 12.80
CA SER A 278 22.38 4.84 13.26
C SER A 278 21.49 5.34 14.40
N LEU A 279 22.09 5.91 15.45
CA LEU A 279 21.37 6.49 16.59
C LEU A 279 20.38 7.58 16.16
N PHE A 280 20.79 8.48 15.27
CA PHE A 280 19.91 9.53 14.75
C PHE A 280 18.81 8.95 13.84
N GLY A 281 19.08 7.89 13.09
CA GLY A 281 18.11 7.19 12.24
C GLY A 281 17.09 6.35 12.99
N GLU A 282 17.26 6.11 14.30
CA GLU A 282 16.25 5.49 15.16
C GLU A 282 15.19 6.51 15.64
N VAL A 283 15.47 7.82 15.59
CA VAL A 283 14.52 8.87 15.99
C VAL A 283 13.42 9.01 14.94
N TRP A 284 12.15 8.94 15.36
CA TRP A 284 11.02 9.00 14.43
C TRP A 284 11.07 10.26 13.55
N GLY A 285 10.90 10.08 12.25
CA GLY A 285 10.95 11.16 11.25
C GLY A 285 12.35 11.60 10.82
N ILE A 286 13.44 11.08 11.40
CA ILE A 286 14.81 11.38 10.98
C ILE A 286 15.29 10.30 10.01
N GLY A 287 15.17 10.57 8.71
CA GLY A 287 15.70 9.69 7.65
C GLY A 287 17.23 9.83 7.44
N PRO A 288 17.87 8.93 6.66
CA PRO A 288 19.32 8.90 6.44
C PRO A 288 19.96 10.23 6.03
N ALA A 289 19.31 11.00 5.14
CA ALA A 289 19.79 12.31 4.72
C ALA A 289 19.77 13.34 5.85
N THR A 290 18.77 13.27 6.74
CA THR A 290 18.69 14.13 7.93
C THR A 290 19.72 13.71 8.97
N ALA A 291 19.87 12.41 9.24
CA ALA A 291 20.87 11.87 10.15
C ALA A 291 22.31 12.25 9.73
N LEU A 292 22.63 12.12 8.43
CA LEU A 292 23.91 12.56 7.87
C LEU A 292 24.12 14.08 8.04
N ARG A 293 23.12 14.91 7.72
CA ARG A 293 23.18 16.37 7.91
C ARG A 293 23.44 16.76 9.37
N LEU A 294 22.86 16.05 10.32
CA LEU A 294 23.05 16.28 11.77
C LEU A 294 24.46 15.87 12.22
N TYR A 295 24.98 14.75 11.71
CA TYR A 295 26.37 14.35 11.94
C TYR A 295 27.36 15.38 11.35
N GLU A 296 27.09 15.90 10.16
CA GLU A 296 27.89 16.92 9.46
C GLU A 296 27.85 18.29 10.15
N LYS A 297 26.79 18.60 10.91
CA LYS A 297 26.75 19.74 11.85
C LYS A 297 27.62 19.55 13.11
N GLY A 298 28.15 18.36 13.34
CA GLY A 298 29.00 18.05 14.51
C GLY A 298 28.28 17.37 15.69
N TYR A 299 26.96 17.15 15.61
CA TYR A 299 26.21 16.48 16.67
C TYR A 299 26.57 14.98 16.76
N ARG A 300 26.54 14.41 17.97
CA ARG A 300 26.89 13.00 18.25
C ARG A 300 25.91 12.26 19.15
N THR A 301 25.10 12.98 19.92
CA THR A 301 24.19 12.44 20.95
C THR A 301 22.75 12.89 20.72
N LEU A 302 21.78 12.25 21.37
CA LEU A 302 20.38 12.71 21.34
C LEU A 302 20.20 14.05 22.06
N ASP A 303 21.03 14.37 23.07
CA ASP A 303 21.02 15.64 23.79
C ASP A 303 21.50 16.83 22.94
N ASP A 304 22.35 16.57 21.93
CA ASP A 304 22.69 17.57 20.93
C ASP A 304 21.47 17.95 20.08
N LEU A 305 20.62 16.96 19.74
CA LEU A 305 19.44 17.15 18.90
C LEU A 305 18.34 17.97 19.60
N GLN A 306 18.30 18.00 20.93
CA GLN A 306 17.39 18.86 21.71
C GLN A 306 17.60 20.35 21.39
N LYS A 307 18.80 20.72 20.88
CA LYS A 307 19.20 22.10 20.54
C LYS A 307 19.07 22.39 19.03
N GLU A 308 18.67 21.42 18.21
CA GLU A 308 18.50 21.62 16.77
C GLU A 308 17.13 22.24 16.47
N GLU A 309 17.13 23.54 16.24
CA GLU A 309 15.93 24.29 15.89
C GLU A 309 15.25 23.77 14.61
N SER A 310 16.02 23.29 13.62
CA SER A 310 15.49 22.83 12.32
C SER A 310 14.91 21.41 12.30
N LEU A 311 14.77 20.74 13.45
CA LEU A 311 13.91 19.55 13.56
C LEU A 311 12.43 19.98 13.45
N THR A 312 11.64 19.20 12.70
CA THR A 312 10.18 19.39 12.62
C THR A 312 9.53 19.12 13.98
N HIS A 313 8.30 19.60 14.20
CA HIS A 313 7.56 19.32 15.44
C HIS A 313 7.46 17.81 15.72
N ALA A 314 7.14 17.02 14.69
CA ALA A 314 7.03 15.57 14.79
C ALA A 314 8.39 14.87 15.02
N GLN A 315 9.51 15.40 14.51
CA GLN A 315 10.86 14.92 14.87
C GLN A 315 11.21 15.26 16.33
N LYS A 316 10.81 16.43 16.83
CA LYS A 316 11.00 16.81 18.25
C LYS A 316 10.14 15.94 19.19
N LEU A 317 8.94 15.55 18.77
CA LEU A 317 8.13 14.53 19.47
C LEU A 317 8.77 13.14 19.41
N GLY A 318 9.29 12.73 18.26
CA GLY A 318 10.04 11.48 18.09
C GLY A 318 11.31 11.39 18.95
N LEU A 319 11.95 12.53 19.23
CA LEU A 319 13.07 12.66 20.15
C LEU A 319 12.62 12.64 21.63
N LYS A 320 11.56 13.40 21.96
CA LYS A 320 10.94 13.48 23.31
C LYS A 320 10.46 12.12 23.82
N TYR A 321 9.95 11.27 22.93
CA TYR A 321 9.39 9.95 23.25
C TYR A 321 10.19 8.79 22.68
N PHE A 322 11.51 8.97 22.48
CA PHE A 322 12.39 7.99 21.84
C PHE A 322 12.34 6.60 22.50
N ASP A 323 12.48 6.52 23.83
CA ASP A 323 12.47 5.24 24.55
C ASP A 323 11.05 4.66 24.73
N ASP A 324 10.02 5.50 24.72
CA ASP A 324 8.61 5.10 24.76
C ASP A 324 8.22 4.34 23.47
N ILE A 325 8.44 4.97 22.30
CA ILE A 325 8.04 4.41 21.00
C ILE A 325 8.89 3.22 20.55
N LYS A 326 10.01 2.98 21.23
CA LYS A 326 10.92 1.83 21.01
C LYS A 326 10.45 0.56 21.73
N GLN A 327 9.59 0.70 22.75
CA GLN A 327 9.03 -0.44 23.48
C GLN A 327 7.96 -1.15 22.66
N ARG A 328 7.95 -2.49 22.72
CA ARG A 328 6.99 -3.31 21.97
C ARG A 328 5.69 -3.49 22.75
N ILE A 329 4.56 -3.28 22.07
CA ILE A 329 3.22 -3.45 22.63
C ILE A 329 2.88 -4.95 22.70
N PRO A 330 2.49 -5.51 23.85
CA PRO A 330 2.00 -6.89 23.94
C PRO A 330 0.75 -7.12 23.09
N ARG A 331 0.60 -8.29 22.47
CA ARG A 331 -0.54 -8.59 21.57
C ARG A 331 -1.91 -8.39 22.24
N ASN A 332 -2.05 -8.77 23.51
CA ASN A 332 -3.30 -8.57 24.25
C ASN A 332 -3.65 -7.09 24.40
N GLU A 333 -2.66 -6.23 24.71
CA GLU A 333 -2.89 -4.80 24.86
C GLU A 333 -3.27 -4.13 23.53
N VAL A 334 -2.71 -4.60 22.40
CA VAL A 334 -3.16 -4.19 21.06
C VAL A 334 -4.60 -4.66 20.79
N GLN A 335 -4.99 -5.86 21.23
CA GLN A 335 -6.36 -6.35 21.08
C GLN A 335 -7.36 -5.53 21.92
N ASP A 336 -7.01 -5.17 23.15
CA ASP A 336 -7.83 -4.32 24.02
C ASP A 336 -7.98 -2.91 23.43
N MET A 337 -6.89 -2.33 22.93
CA MET A 337 -6.93 -1.01 22.27
C MET A 337 -7.67 -1.05 20.92
N GLU A 338 -7.58 -2.14 20.13
CA GLU A 338 -8.41 -2.31 18.93
C GLU A 338 -9.91 -2.37 19.29
N ASN A 339 -10.28 -3.07 20.36
CA ASN A 339 -11.66 -3.16 20.84
C ASN A 339 -12.19 -1.81 21.36
N LEU A 340 -11.31 -0.97 21.94
CA LEU A 340 -11.63 0.42 22.29
C LEU A 340 -11.86 1.27 21.03
N LEU A 341 -10.94 1.20 20.06
CA LEU A 341 -11.01 1.93 18.80
C LEU A 341 -12.28 1.60 18.02
N LYS A 342 -12.65 0.32 17.91
CA LYS A 342 -13.90 -0.12 17.26
C LYS A 342 -15.15 0.52 17.88
N LYS A 343 -15.24 0.57 19.21
CA LYS A 343 -16.37 1.21 19.92
C LYS A 343 -16.40 2.72 19.70
N ALA A 344 -15.26 3.38 19.92
CA ALA A 344 -15.08 4.82 19.69
C ALA A 344 -15.32 5.23 18.22
N GLY A 345 -15.21 4.29 17.28
CA GLY A 345 -15.59 4.47 15.88
C GLY A 345 -17.10 4.44 15.69
N GLU A 346 -17.76 3.40 16.19
CA GLU A 346 -19.22 3.22 16.14
C GLU A 346 -19.96 4.40 16.81
N ASP A 347 -19.44 4.91 17.94
CA ASP A 347 -19.95 6.10 18.65
C ASP A 347 -19.86 7.40 17.81
N VAL A 348 -19.00 7.44 16.78
CA VAL A 348 -18.77 8.60 15.89
C VAL A 348 -19.43 8.42 14.51
N LEU A 349 -19.50 7.18 14.01
CA LEU A 349 -20.13 6.79 12.75
C LEU A 349 -20.58 5.32 12.84
N PRO A 350 -21.87 5.04 13.08
CA PRO A 350 -22.39 3.69 13.14
C PRO A 350 -22.19 2.92 11.83
N GLY A 351 -21.68 1.69 11.91
CA GLY A 351 -21.34 0.86 10.75
C GLY A 351 -19.94 1.08 10.17
N VAL A 352 -19.02 1.75 10.88
CA VAL A 352 -17.65 1.96 10.43
C VAL A 352 -16.79 0.68 10.56
N ASP A 353 -16.17 0.27 9.46
CA ASP A 353 -15.22 -0.86 9.45
C ASP A 353 -13.86 -0.37 9.99
N ILE A 354 -13.50 -0.77 11.21
CA ILE A 354 -12.18 -0.50 11.82
C ILE A 354 -11.44 -1.82 12.08
N LEU A 355 -10.22 -1.94 11.57
CA LEU A 355 -9.39 -3.13 11.69
C LEU A 355 -7.93 -2.78 12.03
N CYS A 356 -7.34 -3.42 13.03
CA CYS A 356 -5.90 -3.36 13.21
C CYS A 356 -5.21 -4.32 12.20
N GLY A 357 -4.45 -3.73 11.28
CA GLY A 357 -3.60 -4.39 10.30
C GLY A 357 -2.25 -4.82 10.89
N GLY A 358 -1.18 -4.59 10.14
CA GLY A 358 0.15 -4.56 10.70
C GLY A 358 0.71 -5.89 11.19
N SER A 359 1.68 -5.77 12.09
CA SER A 359 2.23 -6.93 12.81
C SER A 359 1.17 -7.66 13.65
N PHE A 360 0.11 -6.97 14.07
CA PHE A 360 -1.02 -7.53 14.80
C PHE A 360 -1.86 -8.49 13.94
N ARG A 361 -2.34 -8.06 12.77
CA ARG A 361 -3.10 -8.92 11.85
C ARG A 361 -2.27 -10.10 11.36
N ARG A 362 -0.95 -9.92 11.21
CA ARG A 362 0.01 -11.01 10.92
C ARG A 362 0.34 -11.94 12.10
N GLY A 363 -0.43 -11.91 13.18
CA GLY A 363 -0.34 -12.90 14.26
C GLY A 363 0.91 -12.80 15.16
N LYS A 364 1.72 -11.74 15.08
CA LYS A 364 2.89 -11.60 15.98
C LYS A 364 2.47 -11.41 17.43
N SER A 365 3.28 -11.90 18.36
CA SER A 365 3.07 -11.86 19.82
C SER A 365 3.30 -10.47 20.45
N SER A 366 3.98 -9.57 19.75
CA SER A 366 4.09 -8.14 20.10
C SER A 366 4.22 -7.28 18.85
N CYS A 367 3.75 -6.03 18.96
CA CYS A 367 3.74 -5.02 17.90
C CYS A 367 4.74 -3.89 18.22
N GLY A 368 5.12 -3.07 17.23
CA GLY A 368 5.84 -1.81 17.51
C GLY A 368 4.87 -0.62 17.62
N ASP A 369 3.74 -0.78 16.95
CA ASP A 369 2.82 0.25 16.50
C ASP A 369 1.42 -0.37 16.31
N MET A 370 0.42 0.48 16.22
CA MET A 370 -0.95 0.12 15.85
C MET A 370 -1.27 0.65 14.46
N ASP A 371 -1.14 -0.21 13.45
CA ASP A 371 -1.61 0.04 12.08
C ASP A 371 -3.14 -0.11 12.02
N ILE A 372 -3.91 0.97 11.90
CA ILE A 372 -5.38 0.93 11.86
C ILE A 372 -5.89 1.31 10.48
N VAL A 373 -6.50 0.34 9.80
CA VAL A 373 -7.16 0.52 8.50
C VAL A 373 -8.65 0.71 8.73
N ILE A 374 -9.22 1.74 8.12
CA ILE A 374 -10.60 2.18 8.32
C ILE A 374 -11.30 2.31 6.97
N THR A 375 -12.57 1.89 6.89
CA THR A 375 -13.46 2.23 5.76
C THR A 375 -14.92 2.31 6.25
N HIS A 376 -15.85 2.57 5.35
CA HIS A 376 -17.29 2.45 5.63
C HIS A 376 -17.99 1.74 4.46
N PRO A 377 -18.85 0.73 4.69
CA PRO A 377 -19.39 -0.12 3.62
C PRO A 377 -20.14 0.60 2.49
N ASP A 378 -20.76 1.74 2.76
CA ASP A 378 -21.50 2.53 1.76
C ASP A 378 -20.62 3.25 0.71
N GLY A 379 -19.30 3.24 0.89
CA GLY A 379 -18.35 3.96 0.02
C GLY A 379 -18.43 5.50 0.07
N LYS A 380 -19.14 6.09 1.03
CA LYS A 380 -19.40 7.55 1.12
C LYS A 380 -19.20 8.14 2.52
N SER A 381 -19.74 7.51 3.57
CA SER A 381 -19.79 8.10 4.91
C SER A 381 -18.43 8.14 5.63
N HIS A 382 -17.40 7.51 5.06
CA HIS A 382 -16.00 7.65 5.47
C HIS A 382 -15.46 9.09 5.32
N ARG A 383 -16.07 9.93 4.47
CA ARG A 383 -15.59 11.29 4.19
C ARG A 383 -15.76 12.20 5.40
N GLY A 384 -14.70 12.88 5.79
CA GLY A 384 -14.70 13.71 7.00
C GLY A 384 -14.94 12.92 8.30
N PHE A 385 -14.67 11.61 8.30
CA PHE A 385 -14.69 10.79 9.52
C PHE A 385 -13.45 11.07 10.38
N LEU A 386 -12.25 11.11 9.77
CA LEU A 386 -10.99 11.17 10.51
C LEU A 386 -10.88 12.38 11.47
N PRO A 387 -11.28 13.63 11.10
CA PRO A 387 -11.26 14.76 12.03
C PRO A 387 -12.14 14.56 13.26
N LYS A 388 -13.35 14.00 13.09
CA LYS A 388 -14.30 13.73 14.16
C LYS A 388 -13.77 12.64 15.10
N TYR A 389 -13.24 11.56 14.50
CA TYR A 389 -12.71 10.41 15.22
C TYR A 389 -11.41 10.74 15.98
N VAL A 390 -10.44 11.43 15.36
CA VAL A 390 -9.22 11.89 16.03
C VAL A 390 -9.55 12.84 17.18
N LYS A 391 -10.55 13.73 17.02
CA LYS A 391 -11.02 14.57 18.13
C LYS A 391 -11.58 13.72 19.28
N HIS A 392 -12.51 12.82 19.00
CA HIS A 392 -13.13 11.96 20.02
C HIS A 392 -12.08 11.11 20.79
N LEU A 393 -11.10 10.54 20.08
CA LEU A 393 -9.99 9.81 20.69
C LEU A 393 -9.04 10.69 21.53
N LYS A 394 -8.95 11.99 21.26
CA LYS A 394 -8.23 12.97 22.10
C LYS A 394 -9.05 13.41 23.32
N ASP A 395 -10.36 13.61 23.15
CA ASP A 395 -11.27 13.97 24.23
C ASP A 395 -11.29 12.88 25.32
N MET A 396 -11.25 11.59 24.94
CA MET A 396 -11.06 10.46 25.85
C MET A 396 -9.60 10.21 26.29
N LYS A 397 -8.65 11.07 25.87
CA LYS A 397 -7.20 11.01 26.17
C LYS A 397 -6.46 9.76 25.68
N PHE A 398 -7.02 9.03 24.72
CA PHE A 398 -6.34 7.88 24.10
C PHE A 398 -5.23 8.34 23.14
N LEU A 399 -5.55 9.27 22.24
CA LEU A 399 -4.54 10.00 21.46
C LEU A 399 -3.92 11.11 22.31
N ARG A 400 -2.60 11.30 22.19
CA ARG A 400 -1.82 12.24 23.01
C ARG A 400 -1.12 13.31 22.18
N GLU A 401 -0.45 12.93 21.09
CA GLU A 401 0.43 13.82 20.30
C GLU A 401 0.27 13.55 18.79
N ASP A 402 0.35 14.59 17.96
CA ASP A 402 0.18 14.51 16.50
C ASP A 402 1.53 14.49 15.76
N LEU A 403 1.69 13.63 14.75
CA LEU A 403 2.92 13.55 13.94
C LEU A 403 2.66 13.93 12.47
N ILE A 404 1.59 13.40 11.85
CA ILE A 404 1.12 13.74 10.49
C ILE A 404 -0.42 13.73 10.50
N PHE A 405 -1.05 14.65 9.76
CA PHE A 405 -2.50 14.67 9.50
C PHE A 405 -2.74 15.18 8.07
N SER A 406 -3.53 14.45 7.25
CA SER A 406 -4.12 14.95 6.00
C SER A 406 -5.55 14.43 5.77
N THR A 407 -6.36 15.24 5.08
CA THR A 407 -7.84 15.13 4.97
C THR A 407 -8.30 15.07 3.51
N HIS A 408 -7.65 14.19 2.75
CA HIS A 408 -7.81 14.02 1.30
C HIS A 408 -9.22 13.64 0.85
N SER A 409 -10.05 13.03 1.71
CA SER A 409 -11.44 12.67 1.42
C SER A 409 -12.39 13.87 1.31
N GLU A 410 -12.01 15.01 1.90
CA GLU A 410 -12.71 16.30 1.83
C GLU A 410 -11.98 17.31 0.94
N GLU A 411 -10.63 17.29 0.90
CA GLU A 411 -9.80 18.14 0.04
C GLU A 411 -9.91 17.82 -1.46
N GLY A 412 -10.45 16.65 -1.83
CA GLY A 412 -10.66 16.24 -3.22
C GLY A 412 -9.39 15.84 -3.97
N THR A 413 -8.37 15.32 -3.29
CA THR A 413 -7.11 14.89 -3.93
C THR A 413 -7.20 13.45 -4.47
N ASP A 414 -6.32 13.11 -5.44
CA ASP A 414 -6.36 11.93 -6.32
C ASP A 414 -6.63 10.55 -5.68
N SER A 415 -6.47 10.38 -4.37
CA SER A 415 -6.69 9.11 -3.66
C SER A 415 -7.91 9.08 -2.72
N GLY A 416 -8.36 10.23 -2.21
CA GLY A 416 -9.38 10.30 -1.16
C GLY A 416 -9.02 9.62 0.17
N VAL A 417 -7.73 9.29 0.41
CA VAL A 417 -7.29 8.53 1.61
C VAL A 417 -6.83 9.46 2.73
N ASP A 418 -7.64 9.61 3.77
CA ASP A 418 -7.24 10.38 4.96
C ASP A 418 -6.18 9.63 5.76
N THR A 419 -5.24 10.38 6.34
CA THR A 419 -4.07 9.82 7.04
C THR A 419 -3.80 10.59 8.33
N TYR A 420 -3.73 9.89 9.46
CA TYR A 420 -3.26 10.44 10.74
C TYR A 420 -2.19 9.53 11.31
N PHE A 421 -1.00 10.05 11.58
CA PHE A 421 0.04 9.38 12.34
C PHE A 421 0.23 10.14 13.65
N GLY A 422 0.29 9.43 14.77
CA GLY A 422 0.41 10.06 16.09
C GLY A 422 0.98 9.14 17.17
N LEU A 423 0.83 9.58 18.41
CA LEU A 423 1.11 8.82 19.62
C LEU A 423 -0.16 8.61 20.44
N CYS A 424 -0.46 7.36 20.78
CA CYS A 424 -1.49 6.98 21.76
C CYS A 424 -0.88 6.59 23.10
N THR A 425 -1.72 6.26 24.07
CA THR A 425 -1.33 5.50 25.27
C THR A 425 -2.38 4.46 25.61
N TYR A 426 -1.97 3.37 26.26
CA TYR A 426 -2.91 2.40 26.82
C TYR A 426 -3.74 3.07 27.93
N PRO A 427 -5.08 2.89 28.00
CA PRO A 427 -5.93 3.57 28.97
C PRO A 427 -5.42 3.47 30.41
N GLY A 428 -5.27 4.62 31.08
CA GLY A 428 -4.76 4.70 32.45
C GLY A 428 -3.22 4.65 32.59
N ARG A 429 -2.47 4.61 31.49
CA ARG A 429 -1.01 4.75 31.47
C ARG A 429 -0.57 6.08 30.86
N GLU A 430 0.72 6.37 30.95
CA GLU A 430 1.37 7.51 30.28
C GLU A 430 2.42 7.08 29.24
N LEU A 431 2.69 5.78 29.04
CA LEU A 431 3.66 5.32 28.03
C LEU A 431 3.14 5.63 26.62
N ARG A 432 3.95 6.30 25.77
CA ARG A 432 3.56 6.63 24.39
C ARG A 432 3.81 5.45 23.45
N HIS A 433 2.78 5.07 22.69
CA HIS A 433 2.91 4.09 21.62
C HIS A 433 2.55 4.73 20.27
N ARG A 434 3.14 4.23 19.19
CA ARG A 434 2.86 4.70 17.84
C ARG A 434 1.53 4.15 17.33
N ILE A 435 0.71 5.02 16.74
CA ILE A 435 -0.54 4.64 16.07
C ILE A 435 -0.66 5.39 14.75
N ASP A 436 -1.08 4.65 13.72
CA ASP A 436 -1.33 5.16 12.38
C ASP A 436 -2.77 4.81 11.98
N LEU A 437 -3.56 5.81 11.62
CA LEU A 437 -4.94 5.68 11.16
C LEU A 437 -4.99 6.02 9.66
N LYS A 438 -5.61 5.15 8.88
CA LYS A 438 -5.78 5.31 7.43
C LYS A 438 -7.22 5.04 7.03
N VAL A 439 -7.92 6.07 6.55
CA VAL A 439 -9.31 5.95 6.09
C VAL A 439 -9.32 5.81 4.58
N TYR A 440 -9.81 4.68 4.07
CA TYR A 440 -9.90 4.36 2.66
C TYR A 440 -11.35 4.42 2.15
N PRO A 441 -11.60 5.02 0.97
CA PRO A 441 -12.80 4.76 0.18
C PRO A 441 -12.97 3.25 -0.06
N ARG A 442 -14.22 2.76 -0.05
CA ARG A 442 -14.51 1.32 -0.01
C ARG A 442 -13.95 0.56 -1.22
N ASP A 443 -13.98 1.17 -2.41
CA ASP A 443 -13.54 0.57 -3.66
C ASP A 443 -12.02 0.51 -3.85
N ILE A 444 -11.24 1.06 -2.90
CA ILE A 444 -9.78 0.87 -2.82
C ILE A 444 -9.31 0.27 -1.48
N TYR A 445 -10.23 -0.02 -0.55
CA TYR A 445 -9.93 -0.58 0.77
C TYR A 445 -9.15 -1.90 0.71
N ALA A 446 -9.38 -2.76 -0.29
CA ALA A 446 -8.64 -4.01 -0.46
C ALA A 446 -7.13 -3.77 -0.68
N PHE A 447 -6.74 -2.74 -1.45
CA PHE A 447 -5.33 -2.40 -1.67
C PHE A 447 -4.68 -1.82 -0.43
N GLY A 448 -5.40 -0.94 0.28
CA GLY A 448 -4.99 -0.41 1.57
C GLY A 448 -4.78 -1.51 2.61
N LEU A 449 -5.74 -2.43 2.73
CA LEU A 449 -5.67 -3.55 3.67
C LEU A 449 -4.51 -4.49 3.38
N ILE A 450 -4.20 -4.80 2.12
CA ILE A 450 -2.99 -5.57 1.76
C ILE A 450 -1.74 -4.79 2.19
N ALA A 451 -1.62 -3.52 1.79
CA ALA A 451 -0.43 -2.71 2.04
C ALA A 451 -0.13 -2.57 3.55
N TRP A 452 -1.15 -2.26 4.35
CA TRP A 452 -1.03 -2.07 5.79
C TRP A 452 -1.05 -3.39 6.58
N THR A 453 -1.47 -4.51 6.00
CA THR A 453 -1.20 -5.85 6.58
C THR A 453 0.25 -6.26 6.33
N GLY A 454 0.80 -6.03 5.14
CA GLY A 454 2.16 -6.41 4.77
C GLY A 454 2.42 -7.93 4.83
N ASN A 455 3.66 -8.38 5.07
CA ASN A 455 4.86 -7.61 5.39
C ASN A 455 5.50 -6.89 4.17
N ASP A 456 6.60 -6.17 4.41
CA ASP A 456 7.36 -5.48 3.35
C ASP A 456 7.88 -6.41 2.24
N VAL A 457 8.22 -7.66 2.56
CA VAL A 457 8.67 -8.64 1.55
C VAL A 457 7.50 -8.98 0.62
N LEU A 458 6.32 -9.30 1.17
CA LEU A 458 5.13 -9.58 0.39
C LEU A 458 4.68 -8.37 -0.43
N ASN A 459 4.59 -7.19 0.19
CA ASN A 459 4.27 -5.94 -0.50
C ASN A 459 5.22 -5.65 -1.67
N ARG A 460 6.54 -5.83 -1.49
CA ARG A 460 7.53 -5.67 -2.57
C ARG A 460 7.39 -6.77 -3.65
N ARG A 461 7.07 -8.02 -3.29
CA ARG A 461 6.81 -9.11 -4.25
C ARG A 461 5.56 -8.85 -5.10
N LEU A 462 4.43 -8.51 -4.50
CA LEU A 462 3.17 -8.21 -5.21
C LEU A 462 3.33 -7.01 -6.16
N ARG A 463 4.09 -5.98 -5.75
CA ARG A 463 4.43 -4.83 -6.61
C ARG A 463 5.30 -5.21 -7.82
N LEU A 464 6.32 -6.05 -7.63
CA LEU A 464 7.14 -6.56 -8.74
C LEU A 464 6.35 -7.48 -9.69
N LEU A 465 5.42 -8.26 -9.16
CA LEU A 465 4.52 -9.12 -9.94
C LEU A 465 3.54 -8.28 -10.77
N ALA A 466 2.97 -7.21 -10.19
CA ALA A 466 2.21 -6.21 -10.93
C ALA A 466 3.04 -5.57 -12.06
N GLU A 467 4.26 -5.09 -11.76
CA GLU A 467 5.16 -4.50 -12.74
C GLU A 467 5.45 -5.46 -13.91
N SER A 468 5.64 -6.76 -13.62
CA SER A 468 5.84 -7.80 -14.64
C SER A 468 4.62 -8.05 -15.54
N LYS A 469 3.40 -7.77 -15.05
CA LYS A 469 2.14 -7.88 -15.80
C LYS A 469 1.73 -6.58 -16.51
N GLY A 470 2.55 -5.52 -16.45
CA GLY A 470 2.22 -4.21 -17.02
C GLY A 470 1.31 -3.35 -16.14
N PHE A 471 1.33 -3.57 -14.83
CA PHE A 471 0.57 -2.80 -13.84
C PHE A 471 1.48 -2.17 -12.78
N ARG A 472 0.96 -1.15 -12.09
CA ARG A 472 1.55 -0.58 -10.89
C ARG A 472 0.58 -0.76 -9.73
N LEU A 473 1.01 -1.52 -8.73
CA LEU A 473 0.33 -1.66 -7.44
C LEU A 473 0.87 -0.64 -6.44
N ASP A 474 -0.02 0.12 -5.81
CA ASP A 474 0.26 0.83 -4.55
C ASP A 474 -0.91 0.65 -3.58
N ASP A 475 -0.94 1.35 -2.43
CA ASP A 475 -2.02 1.19 -1.44
C ASP A 475 -3.34 1.85 -1.89
N THR A 476 -3.34 2.53 -3.04
CA THR A 476 -4.50 3.25 -3.58
C THR A 476 -5.14 2.59 -4.81
N GLY A 477 -4.52 1.56 -5.38
CA GLY A 477 -5.07 0.88 -6.55
C GLY A 477 -4.08 -0.03 -7.29
N LEU A 478 -4.59 -0.66 -8.36
CA LEU A 478 -3.82 -1.40 -9.34
C LEU A 478 -4.07 -0.80 -10.72
N TYR A 479 -3.11 0.00 -11.17
CA TYR A 479 -3.21 0.84 -12.36
C TYR A 479 -2.44 0.22 -13.53
N PRO A 480 -2.91 0.30 -14.79
CA PRO A 480 -2.08 0.00 -15.95
C PRO A 480 -0.82 0.88 -15.94
N SER A 481 0.32 0.32 -16.36
CA SER A 481 1.59 1.03 -16.45
C SER A 481 2.27 0.70 -17.78
N THR A 482 2.69 1.73 -18.51
CA THR A 482 3.59 1.52 -19.65
C THR A 482 4.94 0.98 -19.16
N GLN A 483 5.61 0.17 -19.98
CA GLN A 483 7.01 -0.18 -19.73
C GLN A 483 7.91 0.94 -20.26
N GLY A 484 8.71 1.55 -19.38
CA GLY A 484 9.60 2.63 -19.76
C GLY A 484 10.94 2.12 -20.32
N SER A 485 11.37 2.71 -21.44
CA SER A 485 12.63 2.36 -22.10
C SER A 485 13.83 2.44 -21.16
N GLY A 486 14.68 1.40 -21.16
CA GLY A 486 15.91 1.36 -20.37
C GLY A 486 15.72 1.17 -18.86
N GLY A 487 14.67 0.45 -18.44
CA GLY A 487 14.47 0.08 -17.03
C GLY A 487 13.96 1.21 -16.13
N LYS A 488 13.42 2.28 -16.72
CA LYS A 488 12.66 3.30 -16.00
C LYS A 488 11.21 2.86 -15.87
N ARG A 489 10.55 3.20 -14.77
CA ARG A 489 9.07 3.07 -14.68
C ARG A 489 8.42 3.97 -15.73
N GLY A 490 7.41 3.45 -16.42
CA GLY A 490 6.56 4.25 -17.30
C GLY A 490 5.53 5.06 -16.52
N ALA A 491 4.56 5.62 -17.26
CA ALA A 491 3.48 6.40 -16.66
C ALA A 491 2.46 5.48 -15.95
N ARG A 492 1.95 5.93 -14.79
CA ARG A 492 0.80 5.30 -14.11
C ARG A 492 -0.46 5.77 -14.83
N GLY A 493 -1.26 4.84 -15.35
CA GLY A 493 -2.58 5.16 -15.89
C GLY A 493 -3.54 5.69 -14.81
N THR A 494 -4.53 6.47 -15.21
CA THR A 494 -5.51 7.07 -14.29
C THR A 494 -6.58 6.08 -13.82
N ALA A 495 -6.99 5.15 -14.68
CA ALA A 495 -7.91 4.07 -14.32
C ALA A 495 -7.24 3.04 -13.40
N THR A 496 -7.87 2.72 -12.27
CA THR A 496 -7.55 1.53 -11.46
C THR A 496 -8.48 0.38 -11.83
N LEU A 497 -7.97 -0.85 -11.75
CA LEU A 497 -8.83 -2.02 -11.55
C LEU A 497 -9.49 -1.93 -10.16
N LYS A 498 -10.70 -2.47 -10.03
CA LYS A 498 -11.44 -2.55 -8.77
C LYS A 498 -11.52 -3.99 -8.29
N PHE A 499 -11.31 -4.19 -6.99
CA PHE A 499 -11.39 -5.47 -6.30
C PHE A 499 -11.98 -5.22 -4.91
N ASP A 500 -13.00 -5.99 -4.53
CA ASP A 500 -13.72 -5.81 -3.27
C ASP A 500 -13.03 -6.55 -2.10
N THR A 501 -12.24 -7.58 -2.40
CA THR A 501 -11.46 -8.33 -1.41
C THR A 501 -9.96 -8.38 -1.72
N GLU A 502 -9.15 -8.60 -0.68
CA GLU A 502 -7.71 -8.85 -0.86
C GLU A 502 -7.42 -10.06 -1.77
N LYS A 503 -8.31 -11.06 -1.77
CA LYS A 503 -8.12 -12.34 -2.47
C LYS A 503 -8.15 -12.16 -3.98
N GLU A 504 -9.06 -11.33 -4.49
CA GLU A 504 -9.12 -11.00 -5.92
C GLU A 504 -7.83 -10.32 -6.41
N VAL A 505 -7.21 -9.46 -5.60
CA VAL A 505 -5.93 -8.81 -5.93
C VAL A 505 -4.82 -9.86 -6.06
N PHE A 506 -4.77 -10.84 -5.16
CA PHE A 506 -3.81 -11.95 -5.21
C PHE A 506 -4.04 -12.82 -6.44
N GLU A 507 -5.30 -13.20 -6.71
CA GLU A 507 -5.72 -14.03 -7.83
C GLU A 507 -5.41 -13.37 -9.18
N PHE A 508 -5.74 -12.09 -9.35
CA PHE A 508 -5.40 -11.30 -10.54
C PHE A 508 -3.88 -11.24 -10.77
N LEU A 509 -3.10 -11.04 -9.71
CA LEU A 509 -1.64 -11.05 -9.78
C LEU A 509 -1.08 -12.46 -10.04
N GLY A 510 -1.87 -13.52 -9.85
CA GLY A 510 -1.42 -14.91 -9.99
C GLY A 510 -0.52 -15.33 -8.82
N PHE A 511 -0.69 -14.73 -7.65
CA PHE A 511 0.01 -15.09 -6.43
C PHE A 511 -0.90 -15.95 -5.54
N PRO A 512 -0.43 -17.08 -4.98
CA PRO A 512 -1.25 -17.89 -4.08
C PRO A 512 -1.78 -17.07 -2.91
N TRP A 513 -3.08 -17.20 -2.60
CA TRP A 513 -3.67 -16.56 -1.43
C TRP A 513 -2.89 -16.95 -0.16
N LEU A 514 -2.62 -15.96 0.69
CA LEU A 514 -2.00 -16.15 1.99
C LEU A 514 -2.87 -15.49 3.06
N GLU A 515 -3.28 -16.27 4.05
CA GLU A 515 -3.93 -15.75 5.24
C GLU A 515 -2.97 -14.79 5.97
N PRO A 516 -3.47 -13.74 6.67
CA PRO A 516 -2.61 -12.69 7.23
C PRO A 516 -1.45 -13.20 8.10
N HIS A 517 -1.64 -14.29 8.85
CA HIS A 517 -0.60 -14.89 9.69
C HIS A 517 0.52 -15.59 8.87
N GLU A 518 0.24 -16.05 7.66
CA GLU A 518 1.21 -16.66 6.73
C GLU A 518 2.09 -15.60 6.04
N ARG A 519 1.66 -14.34 6.01
CA ARG A 519 2.34 -13.20 5.35
C ARG A 519 3.63 -12.73 6.05
N ASN A 520 4.19 -13.55 6.94
CA ASN A 520 5.50 -13.39 7.56
C ASN A 520 6.57 -14.08 6.69
N LEU A 521 6.82 -13.48 5.52
CA LEU A 521 7.72 -13.94 4.45
C LEU A 521 9.13 -13.34 4.49
#